data_AF-A0A2I0GSH3-F1
#
_entry.id   AF-A0A2I0GSH3-F1
#
_cell.length_a   1.000
_cell.length_b   1.000
_cell.length_c   1.000
_cell.angle_alpha   90.00
_cell.angle_beta   90.00
_cell.angle_gamma   90.00
#
_symmetry.space_group_name_H-M   'P 1'
#
loop_
_entity.id
_entity.type
_entity.pdbx_description
1 polymer ?
#
loop_
_entity_poly.entity_id
_entity_poly.type
_entity_poly.pdbx_seq_one_letter_code
_entity_poly.pdbx_strand_id
1 'polypeptide(L)'
;ELIMVRKKDPFWQYVEPVAEGRFKCNYCGRDFAGGIPRVKSHLSGIKGRDIDICLKVHEDVQAAAREAINGVKRKQKAEASSDDVQISALDATNGTNKRSKVEACSGNFDDNFSNAHEKKDGCMLDNLLAKFALLNDIDCNIIQSSSFIEFVNALLEFGYSYNLPSCSKLKTKLIPNLGMEVAAYVKNVKSSWEQTGCTLISDIWCDDIEGKFHINIISQCPAGLVLLGTFEVSKNDLSSTYFKEIISFVIQHIGPQRVLQFIQSDAQQVELPGPLLHKGFNHIFMTHCAACEIQLLFGDIYTGIEWVRATFDRANFVVDVVYEHYAVLSL
;
A
#
# COMPACT_ATOMS: atom_id res chain seq x y z
N GLU A 1 31.74 -23.11 -55.28
CA GLU A 1 30.75 -23.62 -54.31
C GLU A 1 31.47 -24.05 -53.04
N LEU A 2 31.21 -23.39 -51.91
CA LEU A 2 31.69 -23.82 -50.59
C LEU A 2 30.46 -24.20 -49.78
N ILE A 3 30.24 -25.51 -49.60
CA ILE A 3 29.19 -26.06 -48.75
C ILE A 3 29.53 -25.70 -47.30
N MET A 4 28.82 -24.74 -46.72
CA MET A 4 28.85 -24.49 -45.28
C MET A 4 28.18 -25.65 -44.55
N VAL A 5 28.99 -26.62 -44.08
CA VAL A 5 28.52 -27.66 -43.17
C VAL A 5 28.12 -27.00 -41.85
N ARG A 6 26.82 -26.91 -41.56
CA ARG A 6 26.30 -26.45 -40.27
C ARG A 6 26.88 -27.35 -39.16
N LYS A 7 27.65 -26.79 -38.23
CA LYS A 7 28.11 -27.50 -37.04
C LYS A 7 26.89 -28.06 -36.29
N LYS A 8 26.84 -29.38 -36.08
CA LYS A 8 25.77 -30.01 -35.28
C LYS A 8 25.82 -29.46 -33.86
N ASP A 9 24.65 -29.18 -33.31
CA ASP A 9 24.50 -28.64 -31.95
C ASP A 9 25.17 -29.60 -30.93
N PRO A 10 25.98 -29.10 -29.98
CA PRO A 10 26.77 -29.92 -29.09
C PRO A 10 25.94 -30.84 -28.20
N PHE A 11 24.66 -30.52 -27.95
CA PHE A 11 23.79 -31.34 -27.12
C PHE A 11 23.38 -32.68 -27.76
N TRP A 12 23.63 -32.86 -29.07
CA TRP A 12 23.46 -34.17 -29.72
C TRP A 12 24.41 -35.24 -29.19
N GLN A 13 25.52 -34.88 -28.52
CA GLN A 13 26.43 -35.87 -27.94
C GLN A 13 25.84 -36.63 -26.72
N TYR A 14 24.76 -36.10 -26.14
CA TYR A 14 24.11 -36.66 -24.95
C TYR A 14 22.89 -37.55 -25.26
N VAL A 15 22.59 -37.75 -26.54
CA VAL A 15 21.46 -38.54 -27.00
C VAL A 15 21.82 -39.38 -28.23
N GLU A 16 21.21 -40.54 -28.35
CA GLU A 16 21.34 -41.41 -29.52
C GLU A 16 20.12 -41.24 -30.43
N PRO A 17 20.30 -41.07 -31.75
CA PRO A 17 19.17 -40.99 -32.67
C PRO A 17 18.47 -42.34 -32.76
N VAL A 18 17.14 -42.30 -32.68
CA VAL A 18 16.25 -43.44 -32.95
C VAL A 18 15.53 -43.18 -34.28
N ALA A 19 15.07 -44.23 -34.96
CA ALA A 19 14.31 -44.09 -36.20
C ALA A 19 13.17 -43.04 -36.08
N GLU A 20 12.89 -42.33 -37.17
CA GLU A 20 11.77 -41.38 -37.29
C GLU A 20 11.79 -40.18 -36.32
N GLY A 21 12.90 -39.43 -36.26
CA GLY A 21 12.93 -38.14 -35.55
C GLY A 21 12.78 -38.25 -34.02
N ARG A 22 13.12 -39.42 -33.49
CA ARG A 22 13.17 -39.72 -32.06
C ARG A 22 14.62 -39.72 -31.57
N PHE A 23 14.80 -39.53 -30.28
CA PHE A 23 16.09 -39.63 -29.62
C PHE A 23 15.97 -40.39 -28.30
N LYS A 24 17.03 -41.10 -27.94
CA LYS A 24 17.19 -41.80 -26.68
C LYS A 24 18.18 -41.05 -25.80
N CYS A 25 17.82 -40.81 -24.54
CA CYS A 25 18.70 -40.10 -23.61
C CYS A 25 19.78 -41.04 -23.04
N ASN A 26 21.06 -40.65 -23.12
CA ASN A 26 22.17 -41.49 -22.65
C ASN A 26 22.23 -41.63 -21.12
N TYR A 27 21.57 -40.72 -20.36
CA TYR A 27 21.54 -40.75 -18.90
C TYR A 27 20.39 -41.57 -18.32
N CYS A 28 19.16 -41.40 -18.84
CA CYS A 28 17.99 -42.12 -18.32
C CYS A 28 17.52 -43.29 -19.18
N GLY A 29 18.07 -43.44 -20.39
CA GLY A 29 17.72 -44.52 -21.31
C GLY A 29 16.31 -44.44 -21.91
N ARG A 30 15.56 -43.36 -21.64
CA ARG A 30 14.19 -43.16 -22.17
C ARG A 30 14.22 -42.56 -23.58
N ASP A 31 13.22 -42.94 -24.37
CA ASP A 31 13.04 -42.50 -25.75
C ASP A 31 11.99 -41.39 -25.85
N PHE A 32 12.32 -40.34 -26.59
CA PHE A 32 11.45 -39.17 -26.78
C PHE A 32 11.35 -38.81 -28.25
N ALA A 33 10.20 -38.27 -28.66
CA ALA A 33 10.04 -37.70 -29.99
C ALA A 33 10.44 -36.22 -29.98
N GLY A 34 11.21 -35.78 -30.99
CA GLY A 34 11.50 -34.37 -31.23
C GLY A 34 12.96 -34.05 -31.48
N GLY A 35 13.22 -32.78 -31.79
CA GLY A 35 14.55 -32.29 -32.12
C GLY A 35 15.32 -31.73 -30.92
N ILE A 36 16.42 -31.04 -31.23
CA ILE A 36 17.35 -30.47 -30.23
C ILE A 36 16.70 -29.58 -29.14
N PRO A 37 15.61 -28.81 -29.37
CA PRO A 37 14.99 -28.03 -28.29
C PRO A 37 14.40 -28.90 -27.18
N ARG A 38 13.86 -30.08 -27.54
CA ARG A 38 13.36 -31.06 -26.57
C ARG A 38 14.51 -31.78 -25.87
N VAL A 39 15.60 -32.08 -26.57
CA VAL A 39 16.84 -32.60 -25.95
C VAL A 39 17.34 -31.64 -24.87
N LYS A 40 17.49 -30.35 -25.19
CA LYS A 40 17.92 -29.33 -24.21
C LYS A 40 16.96 -29.24 -23.03
N SER A 41 15.64 -29.24 -23.29
CA SER A 41 14.62 -29.14 -22.24
C SER A 41 14.66 -30.35 -21.29
N HIS A 42 14.79 -31.56 -21.82
CA HIS A 42 14.94 -32.80 -21.04
C HIS A 42 16.19 -32.77 -20.14
N LEU A 43 17.33 -32.32 -20.68
CA LEU A 43 18.61 -32.27 -19.97
C LEU A 43 18.70 -31.13 -18.95
N SER A 44 17.94 -30.05 -19.13
CA SER A 44 18.01 -28.84 -18.28
C SER A 44 17.43 -29.00 -16.87
N GLY A 45 16.59 -30.01 -16.62
CA GLY A 45 15.88 -30.15 -15.35
C GLY A 45 14.76 -29.12 -15.11
N ILE A 46 14.44 -28.27 -16.09
CA ILE A 46 13.35 -27.28 -15.98
C ILE A 46 12.01 -27.99 -16.26
N LYS A 47 11.11 -28.02 -15.28
CA LYS A 47 9.74 -28.55 -15.45
C LYS A 47 8.87 -27.63 -16.33
N GLY A 48 7.84 -28.19 -16.96
CA GLY A 48 6.83 -27.42 -17.70
C GLY A 48 7.19 -27.07 -19.15
N ARG A 49 8.01 -27.89 -19.83
CA ARG A 49 8.41 -27.69 -21.25
C ARG A 49 8.06 -28.89 -22.15
N ASP A 50 6.89 -29.48 -21.94
CA ASP A 50 6.29 -30.56 -22.76
C ASP A 50 7.17 -31.81 -22.95
N ILE A 51 8.13 -32.03 -22.06
CA ILE A 51 8.95 -33.24 -21.99
C ILE A 51 9.35 -33.47 -20.53
N ASP A 52 9.33 -34.73 -20.10
CA ASP A 52 9.81 -35.11 -18.77
C ASP A 52 11.27 -34.70 -18.59
N ILE A 53 11.64 -34.30 -17.37
CA ILE A 53 13.04 -34.00 -17.05
C ILE A 53 13.84 -35.28 -16.83
N CYS A 54 15.15 -35.20 -17.08
CA CYS A 54 16.08 -36.25 -16.71
C CYS A 54 16.68 -35.96 -15.33
N LEU A 55 16.49 -36.88 -14.38
CA LEU A 55 17.05 -36.78 -13.03
C LEU A 55 18.47 -37.38 -12.90
N LYS A 56 19.02 -37.95 -13.98
CA LYS A 56 20.31 -38.65 -14.00
C LYS A 56 21.41 -37.89 -14.74
N VAL A 57 21.16 -36.64 -15.13
CA VAL A 57 22.13 -35.80 -15.85
C VAL A 57 23.09 -35.19 -14.85
N HIS A 58 24.38 -35.17 -15.16
CA HIS A 58 25.37 -34.48 -14.35
C HIS A 58 25.12 -32.96 -14.31
N GLU A 59 25.45 -32.33 -13.18
CA GLU A 59 25.13 -30.92 -12.92
C GLU A 59 25.73 -29.96 -13.96
N ASP A 60 26.92 -30.28 -14.48
CA ASP A 60 27.61 -29.52 -15.53
C ASP A 60 26.82 -29.49 -16.84
N VAL A 61 26.34 -30.65 -17.30
CA VAL A 61 25.53 -30.78 -18.51
C VAL A 61 24.14 -30.16 -18.31
N GLN A 62 23.58 -30.28 -17.11
CA GLN A 62 22.31 -29.66 -16.76
C GLN A 62 22.41 -28.14 -16.76
N ALA A 63 23.48 -27.57 -16.18
CA ALA A 63 23.76 -26.13 -16.20
C ALA A 63 23.96 -25.61 -17.63
N ALA A 64 24.76 -26.29 -18.44
CA ALA A 64 24.96 -25.93 -19.85
C ALA A 64 23.64 -25.95 -20.65
N ALA A 65 22.78 -26.94 -20.41
CA ALA A 65 21.47 -27.03 -21.06
C ALA A 65 20.53 -25.88 -20.64
N ARG A 66 20.53 -25.49 -19.36
CA ARG A 66 19.75 -24.33 -18.86
C ARG A 66 20.22 -23.03 -19.51
N GLU A 67 21.52 -22.83 -19.62
CA GLU A 67 22.10 -21.64 -20.25
C GLU A 67 21.75 -21.57 -21.73
N ALA A 68 21.92 -22.67 -22.47
CA ALA A 68 21.62 -22.75 -23.90
C ALA A 68 20.14 -22.44 -24.22
N ILE A 69 19.22 -22.74 -23.30
CA ILE A 69 17.80 -22.43 -23.41
C ILE A 69 17.54 -20.94 -23.13
N ASN A 70 18.20 -20.36 -22.14
CA ASN A 70 18.01 -18.96 -21.75
C ASN A 70 18.68 -17.98 -22.73
N GLY A 71 19.77 -18.39 -23.38
CA GLY A 71 20.43 -17.61 -24.43
C GLY A 71 19.54 -17.31 -25.64
N VAL A 72 18.57 -18.19 -25.95
CA VAL A 72 17.60 -17.99 -27.05
C VAL A 72 16.60 -16.87 -26.71
N LYS A 73 16.20 -16.73 -25.43
CA LYS A 73 15.27 -15.68 -24.99
C LYS A 73 15.88 -14.27 -25.05
N ARG A 74 17.20 -14.12 -24.88
CA ARG A 74 17.88 -12.81 -25.00
C ARG A 74 17.93 -12.30 -26.44
N LYS A 75 18.01 -13.20 -27.43
CA LYS A 75 18.01 -12.82 -28.86
C LYS A 75 16.61 -12.38 -29.35
N GLN A 76 15.55 -13.04 -28.89
CA GLN A 76 14.16 -12.70 -29.27
C GLN A 76 13.65 -11.40 -28.63
N LYS A 77 14.24 -10.94 -27.52
CA LYS A 77 13.85 -9.69 -26.85
C LYS A 77 14.53 -8.44 -27.43
N ALA A 78 15.53 -8.60 -28.30
CA ALA A 78 16.30 -7.49 -28.89
C ALA A 78 15.78 -7.06 -30.28
N GLU A 79 14.87 -7.82 -30.91
CA GLU A 79 14.42 -7.59 -32.30
C GLU A 79 12.93 -7.16 -32.41
N ALA A 80 12.25 -6.87 -31.30
CA ALA A 80 10.81 -6.50 -31.29
C ALA A 80 10.53 -5.12 -30.68
N SER A 81 11.32 -4.11 -31.06
CA SER A 81 11.01 -2.70 -30.82
C SER A 81 11.05 -1.96 -32.16
N SER A 82 9.89 -1.87 -32.81
CA SER A 82 9.52 -0.79 -33.74
C SER A 82 8.02 -0.87 -34.03
N ASP A 83 7.37 0.27 -33.81
CA ASP A 83 6.17 0.79 -34.50
C ASP A 83 4.76 0.20 -34.26
N ASP A 84 4.00 1.06 -33.58
CA ASP A 84 2.74 1.68 -34.00
C ASP A 84 1.37 1.14 -33.56
N VAL A 85 0.54 2.14 -33.32
CA VAL A 85 -0.84 2.18 -32.83
C VAL A 85 -1.82 1.51 -33.79
N GLN A 86 -2.82 0.77 -33.27
CA GLN A 86 -4.24 1.07 -33.58
C GLN A 86 -5.27 0.35 -32.70
N ILE A 87 -6.28 1.15 -32.36
CA ILE A 87 -7.53 0.86 -31.66
C ILE A 87 -8.49 0.11 -32.58
N SER A 88 -9.26 -0.82 -32.02
CA SER A 88 -10.65 -1.03 -32.47
C SER A 88 -11.53 -1.46 -31.30
N ALA A 89 -12.51 -0.60 -30.99
CA ALA A 89 -13.64 -0.89 -30.13
C ALA A 89 -14.58 -1.93 -30.77
N LEU A 90 -15.36 -2.64 -29.94
CA LEU A 90 -16.83 -2.69 -30.00
C LEU A 90 -17.42 -3.55 -28.86
N ASP A 91 -18.55 -3.07 -28.36
CA ASP A 91 -19.35 -3.52 -27.22
C ASP A 91 -19.92 -4.94 -27.30
N ALA A 92 -20.24 -5.52 -26.13
CA ALA A 92 -21.60 -6.00 -25.83
C ALA A 92 -21.78 -6.32 -24.33
N THR A 93 -22.91 -5.86 -23.83
CA THR A 93 -23.49 -5.99 -22.49
C THR A 93 -23.94 -7.42 -22.14
N ASN A 94 -23.77 -7.81 -20.87
CA ASN A 94 -24.83 -8.23 -19.93
C ASN A 94 -24.28 -9.10 -18.79
N GLY A 95 -24.72 -8.79 -17.57
CA GLY A 95 -24.18 -9.33 -16.34
C GLY A 95 -24.63 -10.75 -15.98
N THR A 96 -24.04 -11.25 -14.90
CA THR A 96 -24.73 -12.01 -13.83
C THR A 96 -23.77 -12.23 -12.67
N ASN A 97 -24.22 -11.86 -11.48
CA ASN A 97 -23.60 -12.18 -10.20
C ASN A 97 -23.34 -13.69 -10.08
N LYS A 98 -22.10 -14.09 -9.77
CA LYS A 98 -21.84 -15.37 -9.12
C LYS A 98 -20.62 -15.31 -8.21
N ARG A 99 -20.92 -15.26 -6.91
CA ARG A 99 -20.04 -15.49 -5.77
C ARG A 99 -19.30 -16.82 -5.94
N SER A 100 -17.98 -16.80 -5.98
CA SER A 100 -17.13 -17.99 -5.81
C SER A 100 -16.50 -18.03 -4.41
N LYS A 101 -16.62 -19.22 -3.85
CA LYS A 101 -16.33 -19.69 -2.51
C LYS A 101 -14.81 -19.71 -2.27
N VAL A 102 -14.39 -19.19 -1.12
CA VAL A 102 -13.00 -19.28 -0.63
C VAL A 102 -12.77 -20.73 -0.18
N GLU A 103 -11.85 -21.44 -0.83
CA GLU A 103 -11.32 -22.71 -0.34
C GLU A 103 -10.08 -22.44 0.53
N ALA A 104 -10.15 -22.95 1.76
CA ALA A 104 -9.05 -22.99 2.69
C ALA A 104 -8.15 -24.19 2.35
N CYS A 105 -6.86 -23.96 2.13
CA CYS A 105 -5.87 -25.03 2.11
C CYS A 105 -5.03 -24.98 3.38
N SER A 106 -5.44 -25.79 4.36
CA SER A 106 -4.56 -26.34 5.39
C SER A 106 -3.66 -27.39 4.75
N GLY A 107 -2.35 -27.16 4.78
CA GLY A 107 -1.34 -28.13 4.36
C GLY A 107 -0.24 -28.21 5.40
N ASN A 108 -0.10 -29.37 6.03
CA ASN A 108 0.98 -29.71 6.96
C ASN A 108 2.34 -29.59 6.25
N PHE A 109 3.30 -28.94 6.92
CA PHE A 109 4.71 -28.99 6.51
C PHE A 109 5.45 -29.94 7.44
N ASP A 110 5.92 -31.05 6.88
CA ASP A 110 6.83 -31.99 7.53
C ASP A 110 8.24 -31.38 7.61
N ASP A 111 8.86 -31.60 8.77
CA ASP A 111 10.23 -31.22 9.12
C ASP A 111 11.29 -31.84 8.19
N ASN A 112 12.25 -31.00 7.75
CA ASN A 112 13.65 -31.39 7.66
C ASN A 112 14.54 -30.15 7.48
N PHE A 113 15.04 -29.62 8.60
CA PHE A 113 16.00 -28.51 8.62
C PHE A 113 17.42 -29.08 8.60
N SER A 114 18.07 -29.05 7.44
CA SER A 114 19.52 -29.24 7.33
C SER A 114 20.18 -27.86 7.26
N ASN A 115 20.96 -27.53 8.28
CA ASN A 115 21.74 -26.31 8.39
C ASN A 115 22.69 -26.12 7.19
N ALA A 116 22.44 -25.08 6.40
CA ALA A 116 23.44 -24.44 5.55
C ALA A 116 23.31 -22.92 5.72
N HIS A 117 24.38 -22.29 6.18
CA HIS A 117 24.52 -20.83 6.23
C HIS A 117 24.57 -20.28 4.79
N GLU A 118 23.41 -20.13 4.16
CA GLU A 118 23.26 -19.41 2.89
C GLU A 118 22.87 -17.96 3.19
N LYS A 119 23.52 -17.01 2.52
CA LYS A 119 23.13 -15.60 2.55
C LYS A 119 21.62 -15.52 2.26
N LYS A 120 20.83 -15.14 3.27
CA LYS A 120 19.38 -14.91 3.14
C LYS A 120 19.17 -13.91 2.01
N ASP A 121 18.68 -14.41 0.89
CA ASP A 121 18.49 -13.64 -0.32
C ASP A 121 17.32 -12.68 -0.09
N GLY A 122 17.61 -11.47 0.39
CA GLY A 122 16.60 -10.44 0.75
C GLY A 122 15.62 -10.15 -0.40
N CYS A 123 16.09 -10.31 -1.63
CA CYS A 123 15.32 -10.18 -2.87
C CYS A 123 14.05 -11.05 -2.91
N MET A 124 14.06 -12.25 -2.30
CA MET A 124 12.86 -13.09 -2.24
C MET A 124 11.80 -12.51 -1.31
N LEU A 125 12.21 -12.00 -0.14
CA LEU A 125 11.30 -11.42 0.84
C LEU A 125 10.71 -10.11 0.33
N ASP A 126 11.52 -9.30 -0.33
CA ASP A 126 11.09 -8.06 -0.99
C ASP A 126 10.00 -8.33 -2.04
N ASN A 127 10.16 -9.39 -2.84
CA ASN A 127 9.16 -9.79 -3.84
C ASN A 127 7.85 -10.26 -3.20
N LEU A 128 7.93 -11.01 -2.09
CA LEU A 128 6.75 -11.44 -1.34
C LEU A 128 6.01 -10.24 -0.72
N LEU A 129 6.74 -9.29 -0.14
CA LEU A 129 6.17 -8.07 0.41
C LEU A 129 5.50 -7.22 -0.67
N ALA A 130 6.16 -7.03 -1.83
CA ALA A 130 5.59 -6.31 -2.97
C ALA A 130 4.31 -6.98 -3.49
N LYS A 131 4.28 -8.32 -3.61
CA LYS A 131 3.07 -9.06 -3.98
C LYS A 131 1.97 -8.92 -2.95
N PHE A 132 2.30 -9.00 -1.66
CA PHE A 132 1.34 -8.82 -0.58
C PHE A 132 0.69 -7.44 -0.64
N ALA A 133 1.49 -6.38 -0.80
CA ALA A 133 0.98 -5.02 -0.90
C ALA A 133 0.08 -4.84 -2.14
N LEU A 134 0.56 -5.26 -3.32
CA LEU A 134 -0.19 -5.12 -4.58
C LEU A 134 -1.52 -5.87 -4.57
N LEU A 135 -1.53 -7.12 -4.10
CA LEU A 135 -2.73 -7.96 -4.15
C LEU A 135 -3.79 -7.58 -3.11
N ASN A 136 -3.41 -6.84 -2.07
CA ASN A 136 -4.32 -6.45 -0.98
C ASN A 136 -4.55 -4.93 -0.95
N ASP A 137 -4.10 -4.20 -1.97
CA ASP A 137 -4.22 -2.74 -2.08
C ASP A 137 -3.71 -2.00 -0.83
N ILE A 138 -2.54 -2.43 -0.36
CA ILE A 138 -1.91 -1.84 0.83
C ILE A 138 -0.92 -0.77 0.38
N ASP A 139 -1.09 0.44 0.90
CA ASP A 139 -0.14 1.54 0.70
C ASP A 139 1.26 1.11 1.14
N CYS A 140 2.23 1.24 0.22
CA CYS A 140 3.64 0.96 0.46
C CYS A 140 4.22 1.74 1.64
N ASN A 141 3.65 2.88 2.00
CA ASN A 141 4.04 3.66 3.19
C ASN A 141 3.92 2.84 4.49
N ILE A 142 3.09 1.78 4.52
CA ILE A 142 2.96 0.89 5.69
C ILE A 142 4.29 0.29 6.12
N ILE A 143 5.23 0.06 5.19
CA ILE A 143 6.53 -0.58 5.50
C ILE A 143 7.43 0.31 6.35
N GLN A 144 7.17 1.62 6.35
CA GLN A 144 7.88 2.61 7.15
C GLN A 144 7.19 2.87 8.49
N SER A 145 5.98 2.35 8.69
CA SER A 145 5.26 2.53 9.96
C SER A 145 5.95 1.78 11.09
N SER A 146 6.04 2.42 12.26
CA SER A 146 6.64 1.80 13.46
C SER A 146 5.91 0.51 13.83
N SER A 147 4.58 0.47 13.72
CA SER A 147 3.78 -0.71 14.03
C SER A 147 4.09 -1.91 13.13
N PHE A 148 4.33 -1.68 11.82
CA PHE A 148 4.74 -2.76 10.92
C PHE A 148 6.15 -3.25 11.24
N ILE A 149 7.10 -2.32 11.47
CA ILE A 149 8.49 -2.66 11.81
C ILE A 149 8.54 -3.45 13.13
N GLU A 150 7.83 -2.99 14.15
CA GLU A 150 7.72 -3.67 15.44
C GLU A 150 7.09 -5.05 15.30
N PHE A 151 6.03 -5.19 14.49
CA PHE A 151 5.42 -6.49 14.22
C PHE A 151 6.40 -7.44 13.53
N VAL A 152 7.11 -6.99 12.49
CA VAL A 152 8.11 -7.82 11.79
C VAL A 152 9.25 -8.22 12.72
N ASN A 153 9.75 -7.29 13.55
CA ASN A 153 10.80 -7.60 14.53
C ASN A 153 10.33 -8.62 15.56
N ALA A 154 9.11 -8.46 16.10
CA ALA A 154 8.51 -9.42 17.02
C ALA A 154 8.33 -10.81 16.39
N LEU A 155 7.98 -10.89 15.10
CA LEU A 155 7.93 -12.15 14.35
C LEU A 155 9.32 -12.80 14.24
N LEU A 156 10.37 -12.01 13.98
CA LEU A 156 11.74 -12.51 13.90
C LEU A 156 12.24 -13.03 15.25
N GLU A 157 11.89 -12.36 16.35
CA GLU A 157 12.22 -12.78 17.70
C GLU A 157 11.46 -14.05 18.12
N PHE A 158 10.18 -14.17 17.76
CA PHE A 158 9.39 -15.37 18.06
C PHE A 158 9.84 -16.59 17.23
N GLY A 159 10.23 -16.37 15.98
CA GLY A 159 10.69 -17.39 15.06
C GLY A 159 9.56 -18.19 14.37
N TYR A 160 9.96 -19.28 13.71
CA TYR A 160 9.10 -20.07 12.80
C TYR A 160 7.86 -20.71 13.44
N SER A 161 7.79 -20.79 14.78
CA SER A 161 6.64 -21.33 15.50
C SER A 161 5.44 -20.38 15.54
N TYR A 162 5.59 -19.13 15.10
CA TYR A 162 4.47 -18.19 15.10
C TYR A 162 3.41 -18.58 14.06
N ASN A 163 2.15 -18.59 14.48
CA ASN A 163 1.01 -18.82 13.62
C ASN A 163 0.11 -17.58 13.60
N LEU A 164 -0.24 -17.11 12.40
CA LEU A 164 -1.15 -15.98 12.24
C LEU A 164 -2.51 -16.28 12.90
N PRO A 165 -3.11 -15.31 13.61
CA PRO A 165 -4.44 -15.49 14.17
C PRO A 165 -5.48 -15.60 13.06
N SER A 166 -6.54 -16.38 13.30
CA SER A 166 -7.70 -16.37 12.40
C SER A 166 -8.41 -15.02 12.42
N CYS A 167 -9.07 -14.66 11.32
CA CYS A 167 -9.86 -13.43 11.22
C CYS A 167 -10.91 -13.32 12.34
N SER A 168 -11.52 -14.44 12.74
CA SER A 168 -12.43 -14.50 13.88
C SER A 168 -11.75 -14.11 15.19
N LYS A 169 -10.58 -14.71 15.50
CA LYS A 169 -9.80 -14.38 16.70
C LYS A 169 -9.35 -12.91 16.70
N LEU A 170 -8.95 -12.39 15.54
CA LEU A 170 -8.53 -10.99 15.39
C LEU A 170 -9.69 -10.04 15.73
N LYS A 171 -10.86 -10.24 15.10
CA LYS A 171 -12.05 -9.39 15.27
C LYS A 171 -12.71 -9.49 16.64
N THR A 172 -12.78 -10.70 17.21
CA THR A 172 -13.58 -10.94 18.43
C THR A 172 -12.77 -10.89 19.72
N LYS A 173 -11.45 -11.02 19.64
CA LYS A 173 -10.58 -11.04 20.83
C LYS A 173 -9.48 -10.00 20.78
N LEU A 174 -8.65 -9.99 19.73
CA LEU A 174 -7.45 -9.14 19.70
C LEU A 174 -7.80 -7.66 19.56
N ILE A 175 -8.66 -7.29 18.59
CA ILE A 175 -9.09 -5.90 18.40
C ILE A 175 -9.85 -5.36 19.62
N PRO A 176 -10.83 -6.09 20.21
CA PRO A 176 -11.47 -5.65 21.45
C PRO A 176 -10.50 -5.48 22.62
N ASN A 177 -9.51 -6.37 22.77
CA ASN A 177 -8.49 -6.22 23.81
C ASN A 177 -7.65 -4.96 23.62
N LEU A 178 -7.21 -4.67 22.39
CA LEU A 178 -6.53 -3.42 22.05
C LEU A 178 -7.44 -2.21 22.33
N GLY A 179 -8.75 -2.34 22.05
CA GLY A 179 -9.74 -1.33 22.41
C GLY A 179 -9.81 -1.05 23.92
N MET A 180 -9.63 -2.07 24.77
CA MET A 180 -9.56 -1.88 26.22
C MET A 180 -8.29 -1.12 26.65
N GLU A 181 -7.16 -1.40 26.01
CA GLU A 181 -5.90 -0.68 26.24
C GLU A 181 -6.02 0.80 25.85
N VAL A 182 -6.58 1.07 24.66
CA VAL A 182 -6.88 2.44 24.20
C VAL A 182 -7.85 3.12 25.16
N ALA A 183 -8.90 2.43 25.62
CA ALA A 183 -9.84 2.99 26.60
C ALA A 183 -9.17 3.30 27.94
N ALA A 184 -8.23 2.47 28.39
CA ALA A 184 -7.46 2.71 29.60
C ALA A 184 -6.54 3.93 29.45
N TYR A 185 -5.84 4.06 28.31
CA TYR A 185 -5.06 5.24 27.97
C TYR A 185 -5.93 6.50 27.96
N VAL A 186 -7.06 6.49 27.25
CA VAL A 186 -8.00 7.62 27.20
C VAL A 186 -8.48 7.99 28.60
N LYS A 187 -8.85 7.01 29.42
CA LYS A 187 -9.26 7.25 30.82
C LYS A 187 -8.15 7.90 31.63
N ASN A 188 -6.90 7.44 31.48
CA ASN A 188 -5.74 8.00 32.16
C ASN A 188 -5.53 9.47 31.76
N VAL A 189 -5.51 9.77 30.46
CA VAL A 189 -5.41 11.15 29.95
C VAL A 189 -6.54 12.01 30.49
N LYS A 190 -7.80 11.56 30.39
CA LYS A 190 -8.97 12.29 30.88
C LYS A 190 -8.91 12.58 32.39
N SER A 191 -8.40 11.64 33.18
CA SER A 191 -8.26 11.82 34.63
C SER A 191 -7.21 12.87 35.01
N SER A 192 -6.20 13.09 34.17
CA SER A 192 -5.15 14.09 34.42
C SER A 192 -5.65 15.53 34.33
N TRP A 193 -6.76 15.78 33.62
CA TRP A 193 -7.29 17.13 33.38
C TRP A 193 -7.71 17.86 34.65
N GLU A 194 -7.98 17.14 35.75
CA GLU A 194 -8.24 17.77 37.05
C GLU A 194 -7.02 18.55 37.56
N GLN A 195 -5.81 18.08 37.25
CA GLN A 195 -4.56 18.69 37.72
C GLN A 195 -3.93 19.58 36.65
N THR A 196 -3.96 19.15 35.39
CA THR A 196 -3.26 19.84 34.30
C THR A 196 -4.14 20.80 33.52
N GLY A 197 -5.46 20.65 33.61
CA GLY A 197 -6.38 21.11 32.58
C GLY A 197 -6.10 20.48 31.21
N CYS A 198 -6.78 20.96 30.18
CA CYS A 198 -6.56 20.58 28.79
C CYS A 198 -6.79 21.74 27.83
N THR A 199 -6.15 21.64 26.68
CA THR A 199 -6.38 22.46 25.50
C THR A 199 -7.31 21.69 24.55
N LEU A 200 -8.40 22.34 24.14
CA LEU A 200 -9.25 21.84 23.09
C LEU A 200 -8.75 22.35 21.73
N ILE A 201 -8.78 21.49 20.73
CA ILE A 201 -8.40 21.82 19.36
C ILE A 201 -9.58 21.40 18.48
N SER A 202 -10.15 22.34 17.74
CA SER A 202 -11.09 22.00 16.68
C SER A 202 -10.35 21.96 15.36
N ASP A 203 -10.45 20.83 14.67
CA ASP A 203 -9.99 20.63 13.30
C ASP A 203 -11.21 20.53 12.38
N ILE A 204 -11.34 21.47 11.46
CA ILE A 204 -12.51 21.61 10.57
C ILE A 204 -12.03 21.53 9.14
N TRP A 205 -12.56 20.57 8.39
CA TRP A 205 -12.36 20.50 6.94
C TRP A 205 -13.67 20.27 6.23
N CYS A 206 -13.65 20.58 4.94
CA CYS A 206 -14.78 20.49 4.06
C CYS A 206 -14.54 19.37 3.05
N ASP A 207 -15.50 18.45 2.95
CA ASP A 207 -15.61 17.58 1.80
C ASP A 207 -16.46 18.29 0.74
N ASP A 208 -15.80 18.81 -0.29
CA ASP A 208 -16.47 19.52 -1.38
C ASP A 208 -17.31 18.60 -2.26
N ILE A 209 -16.95 17.31 -2.33
CA ILE A 209 -17.64 16.31 -3.14
C ILE A 209 -18.97 15.95 -2.47
N GLU A 210 -18.94 15.70 -1.15
CA GLU A 210 -20.14 15.37 -0.39
C GLU A 210 -20.93 16.61 0.05
N GLY A 211 -20.33 17.80 0.00
CA GLY A 211 -20.95 19.05 0.44
C GLY A 211 -21.13 19.13 1.96
N LYS A 212 -20.18 18.60 2.73
CA LYS A 212 -20.25 18.50 4.19
C LYS A 212 -18.99 19.02 4.86
N PHE A 213 -19.16 19.55 6.06
CA PHE A 213 -18.09 19.82 7.00
C PHE A 213 -17.93 18.67 7.98
N HIS A 214 -16.68 18.34 8.25
CA HIS A 214 -16.29 17.44 9.31
C HIS A 214 -15.53 18.23 10.37
N ILE A 215 -15.94 18.07 11.62
CA ILE A 215 -15.41 18.80 12.76
C ILE A 215 -14.87 17.77 13.75
N ASN A 216 -13.54 17.64 13.81
CA ASN A 216 -12.86 16.87 14.84
C ASN A 216 -12.64 17.75 16.06
N ILE A 217 -13.07 17.29 17.22
CA ILE A 217 -12.75 17.93 18.50
C ILE A 217 -11.75 17.06 19.24
N ILE A 218 -10.56 17.60 19.43
CA ILE A 218 -9.42 16.94 20.05
C ILE A 218 -9.13 17.64 21.37
N SER A 219 -8.74 16.86 22.37
CA SER A 219 -8.19 17.36 23.62
C SER A 219 -6.72 17.00 23.72
N GLN A 220 -5.93 17.95 24.19
CA GLN A 220 -4.50 17.81 24.41
C GLN A 220 -4.17 18.24 25.84
N CYS A 221 -3.35 17.45 26.52
CA CYS A 221 -2.70 17.83 27.76
C CYS A 221 -1.31 17.15 27.84
N PRO A 222 -0.49 17.42 28.87
CA PRO A 222 0.82 16.77 29.00
C PRO A 222 0.77 15.23 29.07
N ALA A 223 -0.33 14.66 29.54
CA ALA A 223 -0.51 13.21 29.60
C ALA A 223 -0.79 12.57 28.23
N GLY A 224 -1.23 13.37 27.24
CA GLY A 224 -1.46 12.89 25.88
C GLY A 224 -2.56 13.63 25.12
N LEU A 225 -2.85 13.10 23.94
CA LEU A 225 -3.86 13.58 23.01
C LEU A 225 -5.00 12.57 22.88
N VAL A 226 -6.24 13.07 22.84
CA VAL A 226 -7.46 12.26 22.73
C VAL A 226 -8.45 12.96 21.79
N LEU A 227 -8.89 12.24 20.74
CA LEU A 227 -10.05 12.62 19.95
C LEU A 227 -11.32 12.41 20.79
N LEU A 228 -12.09 13.48 20.99
CA LEU A 228 -13.31 13.47 21.78
C LEU A 228 -14.54 13.14 20.94
N GLY A 229 -14.52 13.53 19.68
CA GLY A 229 -15.58 13.22 18.73
C GLY A 229 -15.34 13.88 17.38
N THR A 230 -16.08 13.38 16.40
CA THR A 230 -16.18 13.93 15.05
C THR A 230 -17.63 14.26 14.80
N PHE A 231 -17.91 15.45 14.31
CA PHE A 231 -19.25 15.90 13.94
C PHE A 231 -19.30 16.13 12.44
N GLU A 232 -20.36 15.63 11.81
CA GLU A 232 -20.62 15.84 10.39
C GLU A 232 -21.79 16.81 10.25
N VAL A 233 -21.61 17.84 9.44
CA VAL A 233 -22.58 18.93 9.27
C VAL A 233 -22.69 19.25 7.79
N SER A 234 -23.92 19.37 7.27
CA SER A 234 -24.13 19.86 5.90
C SER A 234 -23.57 21.27 5.75
N LYS A 235 -23.03 21.61 4.57
CA LYS A 235 -22.56 22.98 4.27
C LYS A 235 -23.60 24.07 4.56
N ASN A 236 -24.87 23.77 4.32
CA ASN A 236 -25.97 24.72 4.51
C ASN A 236 -26.36 24.93 5.98
N ASP A 237 -25.99 24.00 6.85
CA ASP A 237 -26.42 23.97 8.26
C ASP A 237 -25.35 24.49 9.21
N LEU A 238 -24.07 24.53 8.77
CA LEU A 238 -22.98 25.01 9.61
C LEU A 238 -23.04 26.53 9.75
N SER A 239 -23.52 26.98 10.92
CA SER A 239 -23.48 28.37 11.35
C SER A 239 -22.51 28.54 12.52
N SER A 240 -22.05 29.78 12.75
CA SER A 240 -21.27 30.13 13.94
C SER A 240 -21.99 29.78 15.25
N THR A 241 -23.33 29.85 15.26
CA THR A 241 -24.18 29.41 16.38
C THR A 241 -24.11 27.91 16.59
N TYR A 242 -24.28 27.11 15.53
CA TYR A 242 -24.23 25.65 15.64
C TYR A 242 -22.85 25.17 16.09
N PHE A 243 -21.79 25.74 15.53
CA PHE A 243 -20.42 25.46 15.96
C PHE A 243 -20.22 25.81 17.45
N LYS A 244 -20.72 26.98 17.89
CA LYS A 244 -20.68 27.37 19.29
C LYS A 244 -21.38 26.36 20.20
N GLU A 245 -22.52 25.81 19.78
CA GLU A 245 -23.27 24.80 20.54
C GLU A 245 -22.45 23.52 20.71
N ILE A 246 -21.79 23.03 19.64
CA ILE A 246 -20.88 21.88 19.71
C ILE A 246 -19.76 22.13 20.73
N ILE A 247 -19.07 23.27 20.61
CA ILE A 247 -17.94 23.59 21.50
C ILE A 247 -18.43 23.75 22.96
N SER A 248 -19.55 24.43 23.16
CA SER A 248 -20.15 24.61 24.49
C SER A 248 -20.53 23.27 25.10
N PHE A 249 -21.13 22.36 24.32
CA PHE A 249 -21.47 21.01 24.75
C PHE A 249 -20.22 20.22 25.20
N VAL A 250 -19.15 20.26 24.40
CA VAL A 250 -17.89 19.58 24.74
C VAL A 250 -17.26 20.16 26.02
N ILE A 251 -17.18 21.49 26.14
CA ILE A 251 -16.64 22.16 27.33
C ILE A 251 -17.44 21.77 28.58
N GLN A 252 -18.77 21.77 28.50
CA GLN A 252 -19.62 21.36 29.61
C GLN A 252 -19.43 19.88 29.98
N HIS A 253 -19.29 19.01 28.98
CA HIS A 253 -19.06 17.58 29.20
C HIS A 253 -17.72 17.29 29.91
N ILE A 254 -16.67 18.06 29.59
CA ILE A 254 -15.36 17.95 30.24
C ILE A 254 -15.39 18.55 31.65
N GLY A 255 -16.13 19.64 31.80
CA GLY A 255 -16.10 20.52 32.96
C GLY A 255 -15.37 21.82 32.60
N PRO A 256 -16.04 22.99 32.62
CA PRO A 256 -15.45 24.24 32.12
C PRO A 256 -14.11 24.60 32.76
N GLN A 257 -13.97 24.37 34.07
CA GLN A 257 -12.75 24.69 34.84
C GLN A 257 -11.53 23.86 34.43
N ARG A 258 -11.73 22.72 33.76
CA ARG A 258 -10.64 21.87 33.28
C ARG A 258 -10.17 22.26 31.88
N VAL A 259 -10.91 23.09 31.16
CA VAL A 259 -10.51 23.58 29.85
C VAL A 259 -9.78 24.91 30.05
N LEU A 260 -8.53 24.99 29.59
CA LEU A 260 -7.69 26.17 29.75
C LEU A 260 -7.57 26.97 28.45
N GLN A 261 -7.59 26.29 27.32
CA GLN A 261 -7.42 26.90 26.00
C GLN A 261 -8.31 26.21 24.97
N PHE A 262 -8.75 26.99 23.99
CA PHE A 262 -9.37 26.47 22.78
C PHE A 262 -8.61 27.02 21.55
N ILE A 263 -8.13 26.10 20.73
CA ILE A 263 -7.46 26.38 19.45
C ILE A 263 -8.45 26.09 18.33
N GLN A 264 -8.80 27.13 17.57
CA GLN A 264 -9.63 26.97 16.38
C GLN A 264 -8.72 26.85 15.15
N SER A 265 -8.76 25.72 14.44
CA SER A 265 -8.35 25.67 13.04
C SER A 265 -9.45 26.29 12.19
N ASP A 266 -9.10 27.23 11.31
CA ASP A 266 -10.08 27.87 10.45
C ASP A 266 -10.49 26.93 9.30
N ALA A 267 -11.79 26.74 9.13
CA ALA A 267 -12.38 26.54 7.82
C ALA A 267 -12.97 27.90 7.45
N GLN A 268 -12.51 28.48 6.34
CA GLN A 268 -12.73 29.84 5.81
C GLN A 268 -14.18 30.39 5.79
N GLN A 269 -15.15 29.69 6.40
CA GLN A 269 -16.58 29.95 6.38
C GLN A 269 -17.25 30.01 7.77
N VAL A 270 -16.55 29.74 8.88
CA VAL A 270 -17.14 29.81 10.23
C VAL A 270 -16.58 30.99 11.01
N GLU A 271 -17.34 32.09 11.04
CA GLU A 271 -17.02 33.25 11.88
C GLU A 271 -16.76 32.82 13.34
N LEU A 272 -15.74 33.43 13.95
CA LEU A 272 -15.36 33.14 15.33
C LEU A 272 -16.57 33.25 16.26
N PRO A 273 -16.86 32.21 17.05
CA PRO A 273 -17.73 32.35 18.21
C PRO A 273 -17.06 33.14 19.35
N GLY A 274 -15.87 33.73 19.12
CA GLY A 274 -15.00 34.39 20.10
C GLY A 274 -15.74 35.27 21.13
N PRO A 275 -16.49 36.31 20.72
CA PRO A 275 -17.22 37.17 21.66
C PRO A 275 -18.31 36.42 22.45
N LEU A 276 -18.91 35.41 21.82
CA LEU A 276 -20.05 34.67 22.34
C LEU A 276 -19.64 33.53 23.27
N LEU A 277 -18.48 32.90 23.07
CA LEU A 277 -17.88 31.93 23.99
C LEU A 277 -17.18 32.64 25.16
N HIS A 278 -16.50 33.77 24.93
CA HIS A 278 -15.85 34.55 25.99
C HIS A 278 -16.81 34.99 27.11
N LYS A 279 -18.08 35.27 26.78
CA LYS A 279 -19.10 35.62 27.79
C LYS A 279 -19.48 34.44 28.69
N GLY A 280 -19.40 33.20 28.19
CA GLY A 280 -19.76 32.00 28.95
C GLY A 280 -18.58 31.34 29.66
N PHE A 281 -17.37 31.47 29.11
CA PHE A 281 -16.15 30.80 29.57
C PHE A 281 -14.96 31.76 29.58
N ASN A 282 -15.05 32.80 30.40
CA ASN A 282 -14.09 33.91 30.42
C ASN A 282 -12.65 33.51 30.82
N HIS A 283 -12.46 32.36 31.47
CA HIS A 283 -11.17 31.83 31.87
C HIS A 283 -10.46 31.02 30.77
N ILE A 284 -11.16 30.69 29.67
CA ILE A 284 -10.59 29.91 28.56
C ILE A 284 -9.89 30.85 27.58
N PHE A 285 -8.61 30.58 27.33
CA PHE A 285 -7.84 31.31 26.32
C PHE A 285 -8.22 30.84 24.92
N MET A 286 -8.69 31.77 24.08
CA MET A 286 -9.05 31.49 22.69
C MET A 286 -7.89 31.89 21.78
N THR A 287 -7.44 30.96 20.93
CA THR A 287 -6.32 31.19 20.00
C THR A 287 -6.59 30.56 18.64
N HIS A 288 -5.98 31.12 17.59
CA HIS A 288 -6.00 30.54 16.25
C HIS A 288 -4.88 29.53 16.06
N CYS A 289 -5.14 28.55 15.20
CA CYS A 289 -4.11 27.65 14.71
C CYS A 289 -3.08 28.43 13.88
N ALA A 290 -1.80 28.37 14.26
CA ALA A 290 -0.72 29.04 13.55
C ALA A 290 -0.61 28.61 12.08
N ALA A 291 -0.91 27.34 11.76
CA ALA A 291 -0.91 26.87 10.37
C ALA A 291 -2.00 27.55 9.54
N CYS A 292 -3.19 27.76 10.12
CA CYS A 292 -4.28 28.49 9.48
C CYS A 292 -3.91 29.96 9.26
N GLU A 293 -3.31 30.61 10.25
CA GLU A 293 -2.83 32.01 10.11
C GLU A 293 -1.79 32.16 8.99
N ILE A 294 -0.86 31.21 8.87
CA ILE A 294 0.11 31.18 7.77
C ILE A 294 -0.59 30.99 6.41
N GLN A 295 -1.60 30.13 6.36
CA GLN A 295 -2.38 29.91 5.13
C GLN A 295 -3.18 31.16 4.73
N LEU A 296 -3.80 31.85 5.69
CA LEU A 296 -4.48 33.12 5.46
C LEU A 296 -3.49 34.19 4.95
N LEU A 297 -2.31 34.28 5.57
CA LEU A 297 -1.25 35.16 5.10
C LEU A 297 -0.84 34.87 3.64
N PHE A 298 -0.75 33.60 3.25
CA PHE A 298 -0.49 33.25 1.85
C PHE A 298 -1.65 33.66 0.92
N GLY A 299 -2.90 33.54 1.38
CA GLY A 299 -4.08 34.06 0.68
C GLY A 299 -4.02 35.57 0.48
N ASP A 300 -3.62 36.32 1.51
CA ASP A 300 -3.44 37.77 1.45
C ASP A 300 -2.29 38.18 0.53
N ILE A 301 -1.19 37.42 0.52
CA ILE A 301 -0.08 37.65 -0.41
C ILE A 301 -0.53 37.42 -1.86
N TYR A 302 -1.24 36.32 -2.12
CA TYR A 302 -1.81 36.01 -3.44
C TYR A 302 -2.82 37.07 -3.90
N THR A 303 -3.72 37.51 -3.02
CA THR A 303 -4.73 38.52 -3.35
C THR A 303 -4.20 39.95 -3.32
N GLY A 304 -3.12 40.24 -2.60
CA GLY A 304 -2.57 41.59 -2.44
C GLY A 304 -1.45 41.95 -3.41
N ILE A 305 -0.69 40.95 -3.90
CA ILE A 305 0.51 41.18 -4.73
C ILE A 305 0.27 40.68 -6.16
N GLU A 306 0.07 41.61 -7.08
CA GLU A 306 -0.32 41.31 -8.47
C GLU A 306 0.64 40.36 -9.20
N TRP A 307 1.96 40.56 -9.07
CA TRP A 307 2.93 39.70 -9.75
C TRP A 307 2.95 38.29 -9.18
N VAL A 308 2.67 38.11 -7.88
CA VAL A 308 2.54 36.80 -7.24
C VAL A 308 1.30 36.11 -7.78
N ARG A 309 0.14 36.80 -7.77
CA ARG A 309 -1.12 36.29 -8.32
C ARG A 309 -0.95 35.80 -9.75
N ALA A 310 -0.44 36.67 -10.62
CA ALA A 310 -0.27 36.35 -12.03
C ALA A 310 0.69 35.17 -12.26
N THR A 311 1.70 35.01 -11.40
CA THR A 311 2.63 33.87 -11.47
C THR A 311 1.97 32.58 -10.99
N PHE A 312 1.23 32.66 -9.88
CA PHE A 312 0.46 31.54 -9.34
C PHE A 312 -0.60 31.07 -10.33
N ASP A 313 -1.38 31.97 -10.92
CA ASP A 313 -2.43 31.64 -11.90
C ASP A 313 -1.87 30.94 -13.14
N ARG A 314 -0.71 31.39 -13.65
CA ARG A 314 -0.02 30.71 -14.75
C ARG A 314 0.45 29.30 -14.35
N ALA A 315 0.95 29.13 -13.13
CA ALA A 315 1.36 27.82 -12.64
C ALA A 315 0.16 26.89 -12.47
N ASN A 316 -0.94 27.39 -11.88
CA ASN A 316 -2.19 26.64 -11.74
C ASN A 316 -2.76 26.23 -13.10
N PHE A 317 -2.74 27.12 -14.09
CA PHE A 317 -3.17 26.76 -15.45
C PHE A 317 -2.37 25.58 -16.02
N VAL A 318 -1.06 25.53 -15.80
CA VAL A 318 -0.23 24.39 -16.24
C VAL A 318 -0.61 23.13 -15.48
N VAL A 319 -0.84 23.22 -14.17
CA VAL A 319 -1.30 22.09 -13.34
C VAL A 319 -2.63 21.57 -13.87
N ASP A 320 -3.62 22.43 -14.07
CA ASP A 320 -4.95 22.06 -14.58
C ASP A 320 -4.83 21.34 -15.93
N VAL A 321 -4.04 21.86 -16.88
CA VAL A 321 -3.81 21.20 -18.17
C VAL A 321 -3.17 19.82 -18.02
N VAL A 322 -2.22 19.66 -17.10
CA VAL A 322 -1.59 18.35 -16.84
C VAL A 322 -2.60 17.36 -16.27
N TYR A 323 -3.44 17.79 -15.31
CA TYR A 323 -4.41 16.91 -14.66
C TYR A 323 -5.64 16.61 -15.52
N GLU A 324 -6.02 17.50 -16.45
CA GLU A 324 -7.09 17.26 -17.43
C GLU A 324 -6.66 16.36 -18.61
N HIS A 325 -5.35 16.13 -18.79
CA HIS A 325 -4.82 15.30 -19.87
C HIS A 325 -4.21 14.01 -19.34
N TYR A 326 -5.05 12.97 -19.24
CA TYR A 326 -4.69 11.64 -18.73
C TYR A 326 -3.45 11.03 -19.41
N ALA A 327 -3.21 11.36 -20.69
CA ALA A 327 -2.03 10.92 -21.44
C ALA A 327 -0.70 11.49 -20.90
N VAL A 328 -0.74 12.66 -20.24
CA VAL A 328 0.43 13.28 -19.59
C VAL A 328 0.67 12.65 -18.22
N LEU A 329 -0.40 12.27 -17.51
CA LEU A 329 -0.32 11.58 -16.22
C LEU A 329 0.16 10.12 -16.33
N SER A 330 0.03 9.50 -17.51
CA SER A 330 0.45 8.12 -17.75
C SER A 330 1.87 7.97 -18.34
N LEU A 331 2.65 9.05 -18.42
CA LEU A 331 4.06 9.06 -18.84
C LEU A 331 5.01 8.82 -17.65
#